data_AF-A0A1J5PRG2-F1
#
_entry.id   AF-A0A1J5PRG2-F1
#
_cell.length_a   1.000
_cell.length_b   1.000
_cell.length_c   1.000
_cell.angle_alpha   90.00
_cell.angle_beta   90.00
_cell.angle_gamma   90.00
#
_symmetry.space_group_name_H-M   'P 1'
#
loop_
_entity.id
_entity.type
_entity.pdbx_description
1 polymer ?
#
loop_
_entity_poly.entity_id
_entity_poly.type
_entity_poly.pdbx_seq_one_letter_code
_entity_poly.pdbx_strand_id
1 'polypeptide(L)'
;MPPSWDSDGNLWAARTNGTRSDVYVITPDGRTIAVAAESLANRNVQGFRIARDGSRVAFAIESEGSSRLFIARVVRFGLDMDPKIRIEAPVEIPWTAGSIKLINWMDATDLAILTSSAPRSIWKVSLDASEEINLAGIVNPVVIAAAPGMPLLAINNQGTLSVLNGQTWMEIGVGRYPIYPG
;
A
#
# COMPACT_ATOMS: atom_id res chain seq x y z
N MET A 1 6.49 5.04 6.61
CA MET A 1 5.25 4.34 6.18
C MET A 1 5.16 3.04 6.97
N PRO A 2 3.96 2.46 7.22
CA PRO A 2 3.90 1.14 7.84
C PRO A 2 4.58 0.11 6.92
N PRO A 3 5.18 -0.96 7.44
CA PRO A 3 5.78 -1.98 6.59
C PRO A 3 4.71 -2.91 5.97
N SER A 4 5.12 -3.82 5.10
CA SER A 4 4.27 -4.86 4.49
C SER A 4 5.03 -6.17 4.35
N TRP A 5 4.31 -7.30 4.35
CA TRP A 5 4.88 -8.64 4.21
C TRP A 5 4.55 -9.24 2.84
N ASP A 6 5.49 -10.01 2.27
CA ASP A 6 5.21 -10.89 1.14
C ASP A 6 5.01 -12.36 1.60
N SER A 7 4.56 -13.22 0.68
CA SER A 7 4.26 -14.63 0.95
C SER A 7 5.47 -15.50 1.31
N ASP A 8 6.69 -15.03 1.03
CA ASP A 8 7.93 -15.67 1.47
C ASP A 8 8.28 -15.32 2.94
N GLY A 9 7.44 -14.48 3.58
CA GLY A 9 7.68 -13.99 4.93
C GLY A 9 8.73 -12.88 5.00
N ASN A 10 9.03 -12.20 3.89
CA ASN A 10 9.93 -11.05 3.93
C ASN A 10 9.18 -9.80 4.38
N LEU A 11 9.83 -9.02 5.25
CA LEU A 11 9.35 -7.72 5.68
C LEU A 11 9.90 -6.62 4.78
N TRP A 12 9.01 -5.90 4.11
CA TRP A 12 9.33 -4.75 3.27
C TRP A 12 9.10 -3.44 4.01
N ALA A 13 10.11 -2.58 3.99
CA ALA A 13 10.05 -1.27 4.61
C ALA A 13 10.60 -0.19 3.67
N ALA A 14 9.82 0.88 3.52
CA ALA A 14 10.24 2.10 2.83
C ALA A 14 10.33 3.25 3.83
N ARG A 15 11.40 4.04 3.71
CA ARG A 15 11.63 5.23 4.51
C ARG A 15 11.87 6.41 3.58
N THR A 16 11.15 7.49 3.85
CA THR A 16 11.35 8.78 3.20
C THR A 16 11.94 9.76 4.20
N ASN A 17 12.97 10.50 3.81
CA ASN A 17 13.57 11.60 4.57
C ASN A 17 13.74 12.81 3.63
N GLY A 18 12.87 13.81 3.77
CA GLY A 18 12.75 14.89 2.80
C GLY A 18 12.38 14.34 1.42
N THR A 19 13.21 14.61 0.43
CA THR A 19 13.03 14.08 -0.93
C THR A 19 13.70 12.73 -1.16
N ARG A 20 14.46 12.18 -0.19
CA ARG A 20 15.15 10.91 -0.38
C ARG A 20 14.31 9.74 0.14
N SER A 21 14.09 8.73 -0.69
CA SER A 21 13.42 7.49 -0.29
C SER A 21 14.34 6.29 -0.47
N ASP A 22 14.47 5.46 0.56
CA ASP A 22 15.22 4.21 0.54
C ASP A 22 14.26 3.03 0.88
N VAL A 23 14.49 1.87 0.26
CA VAL A 23 13.67 0.66 0.43
C VAL A 23 14.55 -0.51 0.86
N TYR A 24 14.06 -1.28 1.83
CA TYR A 24 14.74 -2.42 2.41
C TYR A 24 13.80 -3.63 2.49
N VAL A 25 14.39 -4.82 2.36
CA VAL A 25 13.76 -6.10 2.63
C VAL A 25 14.51 -6.78 3.76
N ILE A 26 13.79 -7.24 4.76
CA ILE A 26 14.32 -8.06 5.86
C ILE A 26 13.75 -9.45 5.70
N THR A 27 14.62 -10.42 5.47
CA THR A 27 14.25 -11.83 5.27
C THR A 27 13.97 -12.54 6.61
N PRO A 28 13.32 -13.71 6.61
CA PRO A 28 12.98 -14.44 7.84
C PRO A 28 14.18 -14.80 8.74
N ASP A 29 15.36 -14.98 8.14
CA ASP A 29 16.63 -15.23 8.85
C ASP A 29 17.30 -13.93 9.38
N GLY A 30 16.64 -12.79 9.22
CA GLY A 30 17.08 -11.48 9.71
C GLY A 30 18.06 -10.73 8.81
N ARG A 31 18.41 -11.28 7.64
CA ARG A 31 19.28 -10.58 6.67
C ARG A 31 18.54 -9.38 6.07
N THR A 32 19.23 -8.25 5.98
CA THR A 32 18.69 -7.02 5.38
C THR A 32 19.28 -6.81 3.99
N ILE A 33 18.42 -6.62 3.00
CA ILE A 33 18.77 -6.39 1.60
C ILE A 33 18.27 -5.00 1.19
N ALA A 34 19.19 -4.15 0.71
CA ALA A 34 18.82 -2.87 0.11
C ALA A 34 18.21 -3.10 -1.28
N VAL A 35 17.10 -2.44 -1.56
CA VAL A 35 16.41 -2.55 -2.84
C VAL A 35 16.84 -1.42 -3.75
N ALA A 36 17.33 -1.76 -4.94
CA ALA A 36 17.58 -0.78 -5.99
C ALA A 36 16.23 -0.25 -6.51
N ALA A 37 15.92 1.01 -6.27
CA ALA A 37 14.64 1.60 -6.66
C ALA A 37 14.82 3.02 -7.21
N GLU A 38 15.45 3.14 -8.38
CA GLU A 38 15.76 4.43 -9.01
C GLU A 38 14.51 5.30 -9.23
N SER A 39 13.35 4.68 -9.50
CA SER A 39 12.08 5.39 -9.66
C SER A 39 11.59 6.08 -8.38
N LEU A 40 12.06 5.63 -7.21
CA LEU A 40 11.74 6.19 -5.90
C LEU A 40 12.84 7.13 -5.40
N ALA A 41 14.05 7.02 -5.96
CA ALA A 41 15.19 7.83 -5.57
C ALA A 41 14.87 9.32 -5.80
N ASN A 42 15.17 10.15 -4.81
CA ASN A 42 14.91 11.60 -4.84
C ASN A 42 13.43 12.00 -5.01
N ARG A 43 12.50 11.11 -4.64
CA ARG A 43 11.06 11.39 -4.57
C ARG A 43 10.54 11.32 -3.13
N ASN A 44 9.55 12.15 -2.81
CA ASN A 44 8.80 12.01 -1.56
C ASN A 44 7.75 10.89 -1.71
N VAL A 45 8.06 9.70 -1.22
CA VAL A 45 7.15 8.55 -1.24
C VAL A 45 6.23 8.62 -0.02
N GLN A 46 4.91 8.69 -0.28
CA GLN A 46 3.86 8.84 0.73
C GLN A 46 3.21 7.50 1.11
N GLY A 47 3.21 6.54 0.19
CA GLY A 47 2.69 5.18 0.40
C GLY A 47 3.55 4.14 -0.30
N PHE A 48 3.69 2.96 0.31
CA PHE A 48 4.47 1.84 -0.23
C PHE A 48 3.92 0.51 0.31
N ARG A 49 3.61 -0.41 -0.60
CA ARG A 49 3.09 -1.76 -0.28
C ARG A 49 3.54 -2.81 -1.28
N ILE A 50 4.19 -3.85 -0.79
CA ILE A 50 4.39 -5.06 -1.58
C ILE A 50 3.06 -5.80 -1.78
N ALA A 51 2.86 -6.37 -2.97
CA ALA A 51 1.80 -7.34 -3.20
C ALA A 51 2.11 -8.64 -2.45
N ARG A 52 1.07 -9.39 -2.10
CA ARG A 52 1.23 -10.66 -1.37
C ARG A 52 2.14 -11.65 -2.10
N ASP A 53 2.09 -11.69 -3.42
CA ASP A 53 2.92 -12.55 -4.26
C ASP A 53 4.41 -12.12 -4.33
N GLY A 54 4.79 -11.00 -3.71
CA GLY A 54 6.16 -10.48 -3.69
C GLY A 54 6.70 -9.99 -5.04
N SER A 55 5.90 -10.06 -6.11
CA SER A 55 6.33 -9.77 -7.49
C SER A 55 6.04 -8.34 -7.92
N ARG A 56 5.16 -7.65 -7.21
CA ARG A 56 4.69 -6.29 -7.53
C ARG A 56 4.69 -5.40 -6.30
N VAL A 57 4.86 -4.10 -6.53
CA VAL A 57 4.78 -3.08 -5.49
C VAL A 57 3.86 -1.96 -5.94
N ALA A 58 2.99 -1.51 -5.04
CA ALA A 58 2.21 -0.29 -5.20
C ALA A 58 2.85 0.82 -4.37
N PHE A 59 3.02 2.01 -4.95
CA PHE A 59 3.54 3.17 -4.23
C PHE A 59 2.94 4.47 -4.72
N ALA A 60 2.98 5.48 -3.85
CA ALA A 60 2.51 6.84 -4.15
C ALA A 60 3.63 7.85 -3.97
N ILE A 61 3.80 8.72 -4.96
CA ILE A 61 4.76 9.84 -4.93
C ILE A 61 3.98 11.15 -4.80
N GLU A 62 4.42 12.03 -3.90
CA GLU A 62 3.86 13.39 -3.81
C GLU A 62 4.11 14.18 -5.10
N SER A 63 3.08 14.88 -5.57
CA SER A 63 3.16 15.78 -6.72
C SER A 63 2.18 16.93 -6.54
N GLU A 64 2.69 18.16 -6.43
CA GLU A 64 1.87 19.40 -6.44
C GLU A 64 0.68 19.41 -5.45
N GLY A 65 0.87 18.87 -4.24
CA GLY A 65 -0.20 18.80 -3.23
C GLY A 65 -1.18 17.63 -3.41
N SER A 66 -0.93 16.75 -4.37
CA SER A 66 -1.62 15.47 -4.60
C SER A 66 -0.63 14.30 -4.56
N SER A 67 -1.09 13.10 -4.88
CA SER A 67 -0.24 11.92 -5.10
C SER A 67 -0.38 11.42 -6.53
N ARG A 68 0.70 10.85 -7.06
CA ARG A 68 0.69 10.00 -8.26
C ARG A 68 0.87 8.55 -7.83
N LEU A 69 -0.01 7.67 -8.30
CA LEU A 69 -0.05 6.26 -7.92
C LEU A 69 0.67 5.42 -8.98
N PHE A 70 1.49 4.47 -8.53
CA PHE A 70 2.25 3.60 -9.42
C PHE A 70 2.21 2.15 -8.97
N ILE A 71 2.30 1.26 -9.96
CA ILE A 71 2.64 -0.15 -9.79
C ILE A 71 3.97 -0.42 -10.48
N ALA A 72 4.86 -1.14 -9.83
CA ALA A 72 6.13 -1.55 -10.43
C ALA A 72 6.39 -3.03 -10.19
N ARG A 73 7.26 -3.61 -11.03
CA ARG A 73 7.72 -4.98 -10.88
C ARG A 73 8.86 -5.05 -9.86
N VAL A 74 8.83 -6.08 -9.04
CA VAL A 74 9.94 -6.51 -8.20
C VAL A 74 10.73 -7.59 -8.93
N VAL A 75 12.03 -7.37 -9.08
CA VAL A 75 12.94 -8.34 -9.69
C VAL A 75 13.98 -8.77 -8.67
N ARG A 76 14.10 -10.08 -8.51
CA ARG A 76 15.11 -10.74 -7.69
C ARG A 76 16.16 -11.38 -8.58
N PHE A 77 17.43 -11.19 -8.26
CA PHE A 77 18.56 -11.69 -9.05
C PHE A 77 19.80 -11.82 -8.16
N GLY A 78 20.89 -12.31 -8.74
CA GLY A 78 22.12 -12.62 -7.99
C GLY A 78 22.14 -14.06 -7.49
N LEU A 79 23.12 -14.36 -6.65
CA LEU A 79 23.32 -15.68 -6.05
C LEU A 79 22.76 -15.69 -4.63
N ASP A 80 22.44 -16.85 -4.05
CA ASP A 80 21.88 -16.96 -2.69
C ASP A 80 22.73 -16.28 -1.60
N MET A 81 24.05 -16.23 -1.81
CA MET A 81 24.99 -15.55 -0.91
C MET A 81 24.94 -14.03 -1.05
N ASP A 82 24.55 -13.50 -2.22
CA ASP A 82 24.44 -12.08 -2.56
C ASP A 82 23.15 -11.76 -3.35
N PRO A 83 21.94 -12.04 -2.81
CA PRO A 83 20.69 -11.70 -3.46
C PRO A 83 20.54 -10.19 -3.57
N LYS A 84 20.07 -9.79 -4.74
CA LYS A 84 19.79 -8.41 -5.12
C LYS A 84 18.33 -8.29 -5.50
N ILE A 85 17.76 -7.15 -5.14
CA ILE A 85 16.35 -6.85 -5.39
C ILE A 85 16.28 -5.48 -6.06
N ARG A 86 15.44 -5.36 -7.09
CA ARG A 86 15.21 -4.11 -7.80
C ARG A 86 13.73 -3.87 -8.04
N ILE A 87 13.32 -2.62 -7.93
CA ILE A 87 12.01 -2.13 -8.38
C ILE A 87 12.22 -1.46 -9.73
N GLU A 88 11.50 -1.92 -10.75
CA GLU A 88 11.63 -1.41 -12.12
C GLU A 88 10.30 -1.34 -12.86
N ALA A 89 10.33 -0.68 -14.03
CA ALA A 89 9.18 -0.50 -14.91
C ALA A 89 7.92 0.02 -14.19
N PRO A 90 8.00 1.18 -13.50
CA PRO A 90 6.83 1.77 -12.89
C PRO A 90 5.81 2.16 -13.96
N VAL A 91 4.57 1.74 -13.75
CA VAL A 91 3.39 2.11 -14.53
C VAL A 91 2.51 2.97 -13.64
N GLU A 92 2.15 4.14 -14.14
CA GLU A 92 1.24 5.04 -13.45
C GLU A 92 -0.20 4.53 -13.57
N ILE A 93 -0.91 4.49 -12.45
CA ILE A 93 -2.34 4.22 -12.40
C ILE A 93 -3.04 5.57 -12.25
N PRO A 94 -4.03 5.90 -13.10
CA PRO A 94 -4.83 7.10 -12.94
C PRO A 94 -5.38 7.21 -11.53
N TRP A 95 -5.24 8.39 -10.94
CA TRP A 95 -5.70 8.66 -9.58
C TRP A 95 -6.07 10.13 -9.43
N THR A 96 -7.31 10.40 -9.03
CA THR A 96 -7.85 11.77 -8.99
C THR A 96 -8.32 12.21 -7.60
N ALA A 97 -8.46 11.28 -6.65
CA ALA A 97 -9.00 11.56 -5.32
C ALA A 97 -8.02 12.19 -4.31
N GLY A 98 -6.90 12.73 -4.77
CA GLY A 98 -6.03 13.62 -3.97
C GLY A 98 -4.83 12.95 -3.31
N SER A 99 -4.41 13.44 -2.15
CA SER A 99 -3.22 12.90 -1.46
C SER A 99 -3.49 11.55 -0.79
N ILE A 100 -2.59 10.59 -0.95
CA ILE A 100 -2.67 9.22 -0.44
C ILE A 100 -2.01 9.11 0.94
N LYS A 101 -2.71 8.46 1.88
CA LYS A 101 -2.20 8.13 3.22
C LYS A 101 -1.80 6.67 3.35
N LEU A 102 -2.66 5.75 2.89
CA LEU A 102 -2.41 4.31 2.91
C LEU A 102 -2.82 3.69 1.59
N ILE A 103 -2.09 2.66 1.19
CA ILE A 103 -2.42 1.74 0.12
C ILE A 103 -2.51 0.36 0.78
N ASN A 104 -3.40 -0.52 0.31
CA ASN A 104 -3.38 -1.94 0.59
C ASN A 104 -3.91 -2.70 -0.64
N TRP A 105 -3.41 -3.92 -0.84
CA TRP A 105 -3.91 -4.82 -1.88
C TRP A 105 -5.20 -5.48 -1.39
N MET A 106 -6.31 -5.29 -2.12
CA MET A 106 -7.55 -6.04 -1.86
C MET A 106 -7.43 -7.44 -2.45
N ASP A 107 -6.87 -7.54 -3.66
CA ASP A 107 -6.58 -8.78 -4.36
C ASP A 107 -5.44 -8.58 -5.36
N ALA A 108 -5.38 -9.38 -6.44
CA ALA A 108 -4.33 -9.28 -7.45
C ALA A 108 -4.51 -8.11 -8.42
N THR A 109 -5.69 -7.48 -8.48
CA THR A 109 -6.10 -6.48 -9.47
C THR A 109 -6.65 -5.20 -8.86
N ASP A 110 -6.98 -5.21 -7.57
CA ASP A 110 -7.62 -4.08 -6.89
C ASP A 110 -6.83 -3.60 -5.66
N LEU A 111 -6.76 -2.28 -5.52
CA LEU A 111 -6.19 -1.58 -4.36
C LEU A 111 -7.29 -0.92 -3.53
N ALA A 112 -7.13 -0.97 -2.21
CA ALA A 112 -7.82 -0.08 -1.28
C ALA A 112 -6.89 1.09 -0.91
N ILE A 113 -7.36 2.31 -1.10
CA ILE A 113 -6.61 3.54 -0.85
C ILE A 113 -7.33 4.40 0.17
N LEU A 114 -6.60 4.86 1.19
CA LEU A 114 -7.07 5.86 2.16
C LEU A 114 -6.45 7.21 1.83
N THR A 115 -7.27 8.25 1.66
CA THR A 115 -6.79 9.62 1.43
C THR A 115 -6.28 10.27 2.71
N SER A 116 -5.39 11.26 2.58
CA SER A 116 -4.79 11.98 3.71
C SER A 116 -5.56 13.25 4.10
N SER A 117 -6.14 13.95 3.12
CA SER A 117 -6.90 15.20 3.28
C SER A 117 -8.28 14.97 3.90
N ALA A 118 -8.75 15.95 4.67
CA ALA A 118 -10.09 15.92 5.24
C ALA A 118 -11.13 16.45 4.22
N PRO A 119 -12.33 15.84 4.12
CA PRO A 119 -12.71 14.59 4.78
C PRO A 119 -11.96 13.39 4.17
N ARG A 120 -11.38 12.56 5.04
CA ARG A 120 -10.69 11.34 4.59
C ARG A 120 -11.71 10.37 4.03
N SER A 121 -11.33 9.64 2.99
CA SER A 121 -12.19 8.67 2.31
C SER A 121 -11.38 7.44 1.89
N ILE A 122 -12.10 6.33 1.72
CA ILE A 122 -11.53 5.07 1.23
C ILE A 122 -12.00 4.89 -0.21
N TRP A 123 -11.08 4.46 -1.07
CA TRP A 123 -11.33 4.23 -2.49
C TRP A 123 -10.90 2.82 -2.87
N LYS A 124 -11.66 2.21 -3.77
CA LYS A 124 -11.24 1.04 -4.54
C LYS A 124 -10.67 1.53 -5.88
N VAL A 125 -9.50 1.05 -6.27
CA VAL A 125 -8.87 1.37 -7.55
C VAL A 125 -8.44 0.09 -8.25
N SER A 126 -8.91 -0.13 -9.47
CA SER A 126 -8.48 -1.26 -10.30
C SER A 126 -7.22 -0.93 -11.08
N LEU A 127 -6.29 -1.89 -11.16
CA LEU A 127 -5.00 -1.70 -11.82
C LEU A 127 -5.09 -1.51 -13.34
N ASP A 128 -6.19 -1.92 -13.95
CA ASP A 128 -6.49 -1.69 -15.37
C ASP A 128 -7.16 -0.33 -15.63
N ALA A 129 -7.29 0.50 -14.58
CA ALA A 129 -7.96 1.81 -14.60
C ALA A 129 -9.45 1.77 -14.98
N SER A 130 -10.11 0.61 -14.87
CA SER A 130 -11.55 0.48 -15.13
C SER A 130 -12.42 1.06 -14.00
N GLU A 131 -11.92 1.06 -12.76
CA GLU A 131 -12.64 1.53 -11.57
C GLU A 131 -11.78 2.46 -10.70
N GLU A 132 -12.35 3.62 -10.34
CA GLU A 132 -11.92 4.50 -9.24
C GLU A 132 -13.16 4.84 -8.41
N ILE A 133 -13.49 3.99 -7.43
CA ILE A 133 -14.78 4.03 -6.72
C ILE A 133 -14.59 4.48 -5.28
N ASN A 134 -15.32 5.52 -4.87
CA ASN A 134 -15.40 5.92 -3.47
C ASN A 134 -16.21 4.91 -2.66
N LEU A 135 -15.60 4.28 -1.67
CA LEU A 135 -16.26 3.36 -0.74
C LEU A 135 -16.88 4.16 0.42
N ALA A 136 -17.90 4.96 0.10
CA ALA A 136 -18.60 5.83 1.04
C ALA A 136 -19.26 5.06 2.20
N GLY A 137 -19.57 5.76 3.29
CA GLY A 137 -20.28 5.19 4.45
C GLY A 137 -19.45 5.10 5.73
N ILE A 138 -18.18 5.49 5.69
CA ILE A 138 -17.34 5.67 6.88
C ILE A 138 -16.86 7.12 6.98
N VAL A 139 -17.06 7.73 8.16
CA VAL A 139 -16.67 9.12 8.41
C VAL A 139 -15.26 9.15 8.99
N ASN A 140 -14.37 9.95 8.38
CA ASN A 140 -12.98 10.13 8.83
C ASN A 140 -12.21 8.83 9.13
N PRO A 141 -12.14 7.88 8.18
CA PRO A 141 -11.29 6.70 8.27
C PRO A 141 -9.83 7.08 8.53
N VAL A 142 -9.15 6.32 9.39
CA VAL A 142 -7.76 6.56 9.77
C VAL A 142 -6.84 5.39 9.46
N VAL A 143 -7.38 4.16 9.39
CA VAL A 143 -6.66 2.92 9.09
C VAL A 143 -7.55 2.03 8.22
N ILE A 144 -6.93 1.30 7.30
CA ILE A 144 -7.57 0.25 6.50
C ILE A 144 -6.73 -1.03 6.54
N ALA A 145 -7.37 -2.19 6.40
CA ALA A 145 -6.71 -3.48 6.23
C ALA A 145 -7.42 -4.29 5.13
N ALA A 146 -6.65 -4.76 4.16
CA ALA A 146 -7.13 -5.55 3.03
C ALA A 146 -6.15 -6.68 2.74
N ALA A 147 -6.67 -7.81 2.26
CA ALA A 147 -5.89 -8.93 1.77
C ALA A 147 -6.75 -9.79 0.84
N PRO A 148 -6.13 -10.53 -0.11
CA PRO A 148 -6.85 -11.42 -1.01
C PRO A 148 -7.76 -12.40 -0.26
N GLY A 149 -9.04 -12.44 -0.64
CA GLY A 149 -10.05 -13.33 -0.04
C GLY A 149 -10.55 -12.91 1.34
N MET A 150 -10.08 -11.79 1.88
CA MET A 150 -10.52 -11.25 3.17
C MET A 150 -11.33 -9.96 2.96
N PRO A 151 -12.34 -9.68 3.80
CA PRO A 151 -13.12 -8.47 3.63
C PRO A 151 -12.30 -7.22 3.99
N LEU A 152 -12.56 -6.09 3.33
CA LEU A 152 -11.91 -4.84 3.67
C LEU A 152 -12.37 -4.36 5.05
N LEU A 153 -11.41 -4.09 5.94
CA LEU A 153 -11.65 -3.51 7.26
C LEU A 153 -11.22 -2.05 7.27
N ALA A 154 -11.92 -1.23 8.03
CA ALA A 154 -11.56 0.15 8.27
C ALA A 154 -11.83 0.55 9.72
N ILE A 155 -11.02 1.49 10.20
CA ILE A 155 -11.23 2.14 11.50
C ILE A 155 -11.35 3.64 11.30
N ASN A 156 -12.37 4.25 11.92
CA ASN A 156 -12.54 5.70 11.93
C ASN A 156 -11.72 6.38 13.06
N ASN A 157 -11.68 7.71 13.07
CA ASN A 157 -10.97 8.47 14.09
C ASN A 157 -11.52 8.33 15.52
N GLN A 158 -12.69 7.70 15.70
CA GLN A 158 -13.28 7.36 17.00
C GLN A 158 -12.92 5.94 17.47
N GLY A 159 -12.25 5.14 16.63
CA GLY A 159 -11.87 3.76 16.95
C GLY A 159 -12.91 2.71 16.57
N THR A 160 -14.02 3.10 15.95
CA THR A 160 -15.03 2.16 15.42
C THR A 160 -14.44 1.34 14.31
N LEU A 161 -14.47 0.02 14.46
CA LEU A 161 -14.08 -0.96 13.46
C LEU A 161 -15.30 -1.35 12.62
N SER A 162 -15.15 -1.21 11.30
CA SER A 162 -16.16 -1.59 10.33
C SER A 162 -15.59 -2.56 9.31
N VAL A 163 -16.46 -3.43 8.79
CA VAL A 163 -16.18 -4.34 7.67
C VAL A 163 -17.01 -3.93 6.46
N LEU A 164 -16.41 -3.94 5.27
CA LEU A 164 -17.13 -3.75 4.02
C LEU A 164 -17.83 -5.06 3.64
N ASN A 165 -19.15 -5.00 3.48
CA ASN A 165 -19.97 -6.10 2.99
C ASN A 165 -20.72 -5.66 1.74
N GLY A 166 -20.28 -6.16 0.58
CA GLY A 166 -20.70 -5.62 -0.72
C GLY A 166 -20.26 -4.15 -0.86
N GLN A 167 -21.22 -3.24 -0.85
CA GLN A 167 -20.99 -1.79 -0.93
C GLN A 167 -21.32 -1.05 0.37
N THR A 168 -21.60 -1.77 1.46
CA THR A 168 -22.04 -1.18 2.72
C THR A 168 -21.05 -1.48 3.84
N TRP A 169 -20.69 -0.46 4.60
CA TRP A 169 -19.91 -0.63 5.82
C TRP A 169 -20.82 -1.06 6.96
N MET A 170 -20.45 -2.15 7.64
CA MET A 170 -21.10 -2.61 8.86
C MET A 170 -20.15 -2.44 10.03
N GLU A 171 -20.60 -1.77 11.09
CA GLU A 171 -19.85 -1.71 12.34
C GLU A 171 -19.81 -3.09 13.01
N ILE A 172 -18.63 -3.49 13.45
CA ILE A 172 -18.38 -4.79 14.09
C ILE A 172 -17.71 -4.66 15.46
N GLY A 173 -17.47 -3.43 15.94
CA GLY A 173 -16.98 -3.16 17.28
C GLY A 173 -15.92 -2.05 17.30
N VAL A 174 -14.95 -2.19 18.22
CA VAL A 174 -13.87 -1.22 18.44
C VAL A 174 -12.53 -1.88 18.14
N GLY A 175 -11.61 -1.14 17.51
CA GLY A 175 -10.27 -1.63 17.20
C GLY A 175 -9.23 -0.52 17.15
N ARG A 176 -7.98 -0.88 16.86
CA ARG A 176 -6.89 0.10 16.67
C ARG A 176 -6.01 -0.17 15.46
N TYR A 177 -5.63 -1.42 15.23
CA TYR A 177 -4.70 -1.81 14.17
C TYR A 177 -5.14 -3.12 13.53
N PRO A 178 -6.19 -3.09 12.68
CA PRO A 178 -6.57 -4.26 11.93
C PRO A 178 -5.44 -4.54 10.94
N ILE A 179 -5.06 -5.81 10.83
CA ILE A 179 -4.10 -6.28 9.85
C ILE A 179 -4.47 -7.70 9.48
N TYR A 180 -4.35 -8.03 8.20
CA TYR A 180 -4.33 -9.41 7.77
C TYR A 180 -2.86 -9.83 7.66
N PRO A 181 -2.47 -10.98 8.21
CA PRO A 181 -1.19 -11.58 7.88
C PRO A 181 -1.07 -11.72 6.35
N GLY A 182 0.12 -11.44 5.83
CA GLY A 182 0.48 -11.75 4.44
C GLY A 182 0.42 -13.25 4.16
#